data_AF-A0A1G0LEZ8-F1
#
_entry.id   AF-A0A1G0LEZ8-F1
#
_cell.length_a   1.000
_cell.length_b   1.000
_cell.length_c   1.000
_cell.angle_alpha   90.00
_cell.angle_beta   90.00
_cell.angle_gamma   90.00
#
_symmetry.space_group_name_H-M   'P 1'
#
loop_
_entity.id
_entity.type
_entity.pdbx_description
1 polymer ?
#
loop_
_entity_poly.entity_id
_entity_poly.type
_entity_poly.pdbx_seq_one_letter_code
_entity_poly.pdbx_strand_id
1 'polypeptide(L)'
;MILNNNCLPWPVCSALKAIIHAHISEYSTAVVLCFNDKFGAEPPVEIAIDVDGSVVHLITPEGRSLVDGQERLVEWNAEFVSNYQAGRYKTAAFTLLELEERVLD
;
A
#
# COMPACT_ATOMS: atom_id res chain seq x y z
N MET A 1 -1.39 -5.58 13.56
CA MET A 1 -0.83 -6.56 12.59
C MET A 1 0.63 -6.22 12.32
N ILE A 2 1.47 -7.17 11.94
CA ILE A 2 2.89 -6.93 11.63
C ILE A 2 3.14 -7.26 10.16
N LEU A 3 3.84 -6.39 9.44
CA LEU A 3 4.19 -6.64 8.04
C LEU A 3 5.08 -7.88 7.92
N ASN A 4 4.65 -8.87 7.14
CA ASN A 4 5.41 -10.09 6.91
C ASN A 4 6.52 -9.85 5.88
N ASN A 5 7.75 -9.65 6.39
CA ASN A 5 8.93 -9.40 5.57
C ASN A 5 9.39 -10.60 4.73
N ASN A 6 8.94 -11.82 5.06
CA ASN A 6 9.37 -13.05 4.38
C ASN A 6 8.59 -13.30 3.08
N CYS A 7 7.43 -12.65 2.92
CA CYS A 7 6.48 -12.89 1.83
C CYS A 7 6.24 -11.61 0.99
N LEU A 8 7.24 -10.74 0.90
CA LEU A 8 7.12 -9.53 0.07
C LEU A 8 7.28 -9.90 -1.41
N PRO A 9 6.34 -9.52 -2.30
CA PRO A 9 6.37 -9.92 -3.70
C PRO A 9 7.51 -9.29 -4.51
N TRP A 10 8.12 -8.22 -3.98
CA TRP A 10 9.25 -7.51 -4.58
C TRP A 10 10.23 -7.01 -3.51
N PRO A 11 11.45 -6.59 -3.89
CA PRO A 11 12.38 -5.97 -2.96
C PRO A 11 11.84 -4.61 -2.45
N VAL A 12 11.18 -4.63 -1.30
CA VAL A 12 10.67 -3.42 -0.62
C VAL A 12 11.78 -2.79 0.24
N CYS A 13 12.00 -1.48 0.12
CA CYS A 13 12.98 -0.78 0.97
C CYS A 13 12.48 -0.65 2.42
N SER A 14 13.40 -0.44 3.37
CA SER A 14 13.09 -0.32 4.80
C SER A 14 12.11 0.83 5.11
N ALA A 15 12.20 1.93 4.38
CA ALA A 15 11.31 3.08 4.55
C ALA A 15 9.86 2.75 4.18
N LEU A 16 9.63 2.09 3.04
CA LEU A 16 8.28 1.68 2.63
C LEU A 16 7.71 0.62 3.59
N LYS A 17 8.53 -0.32 4.07
CA LYS A 17 8.11 -1.26 5.13
C LYS A 17 7.64 -0.55 6.39
N ALA A 18 8.37 0.47 6.83
CA ALA A 18 8.02 1.25 8.01
C ALA A 18 6.72 2.05 7.79
N ILE A 19 6.54 2.65 6.62
CA ILE A 19 5.30 3.35 6.25
C ILE A 19 4.11 2.39 6.31
N ILE A 20 4.20 1.23 5.64
CA ILE A 20 3.14 0.24 5.65
C ILE A 20 2.85 -0.21 7.08
N HIS A 21 3.88 -0.61 7.83
CA HIS A 21 3.71 -1.12 9.18
C HIS A 21 3.04 -0.11 10.13
N ALA A 22 3.38 1.19 10.01
CA ALA A 22 2.74 2.25 10.79
C ALA A 22 1.22 2.28 10.58
N HIS A 23 0.76 2.10 9.35
CA HIS A 23 -0.67 2.15 9.00
C HIS A 23 -1.45 0.85 9.27
N ILE A 24 -0.78 -0.29 9.44
CA ILE A 24 -1.45 -1.58 9.72
C ILE A 24 -1.32 -2.05 11.18
N SER A 25 -0.49 -1.38 11.98
CA SER A 25 -0.11 -1.86 13.32
C SER A 25 -1.32 -2.08 14.24
N GLU A 26 -2.35 -1.24 14.12
CA GLU A 26 -3.58 -1.29 14.93
C GLU A 26 -4.61 -2.32 14.47
N TYR A 27 -4.49 -2.88 13.27
CA TYR A 27 -5.47 -3.80 12.70
C TYR A 27 -5.17 -5.25 13.04
N SER A 28 -6.20 -6.09 13.13
CA SER A 28 -6.08 -7.55 13.33
C SER A 28 -6.73 -8.38 12.21
N THR A 29 -7.17 -7.71 11.15
CA THR A 29 -7.85 -8.28 9.98
C THR A 29 -7.11 -7.87 8.69
N ALA A 30 -7.55 -8.40 7.54
CA ALA A 30 -7.06 -7.96 6.24
C ALA A 30 -7.44 -6.49 5.99
N VAL A 31 -6.50 -5.74 5.42
CA VAL A 31 -6.58 -4.28 5.24
C VAL A 31 -6.14 -3.89 3.84
N VAL A 32 -6.83 -2.94 3.23
CA VAL A 32 -6.39 -2.20 2.06
C VAL A 32 -5.97 -0.81 2.47
N LEU A 33 -4.69 -0.48 2.23
CA LEU A 33 -4.17 0.87 2.37
C LEU A 33 -4.37 1.63 1.06
N CYS A 34 -4.96 2.81 1.11
CA CYS A 34 -5.12 3.72 -0.02
C CYS A 34 -4.34 5.02 0.25
N PHE A 35 -3.37 5.34 -0.61
CA PHE A 35 -2.64 6.60 -0.59
C PHE A 35 -3.14 7.49 -1.72
N ASN A 36 -3.93 8.50 -1.36
CA ASN A 36 -4.55 9.41 -2.32
C ASN A 36 -3.68 10.65 -2.49
N ASP A 37 -3.38 11.02 -3.73
CA ASP A 37 -2.68 12.27 -4.02
C ASP A 37 -3.52 13.47 -3.54
N LYS A 38 -2.98 14.30 -2.65
CA LYS A 38 -3.71 15.46 -2.12
C LYS A 38 -4.05 16.48 -3.20
N PHE A 39 -3.30 16.48 -4.28
CA PHE A 39 -3.49 17.40 -5.40
C PHE A 39 -4.43 16.82 -6.47
N GLY A 40 -4.82 15.55 -6.36
CA GLY A 40 -5.70 14.87 -7.32
C GLY A 40 -5.09 14.71 -8.72
N ALA A 41 -3.76 14.77 -8.85
CA ALA A 41 -3.09 14.66 -10.15
C ALA A 41 -2.86 13.20 -10.56
N GLU A 42 -2.83 12.28 -9.59
CA GLU A 42 -2.56 10.86 -9.78
C GLU A 42 -3.69 9.98 -9.20
N PRO A 43 -4.03 8.86 -9.84
CA PRO A 43 -4.82 7.80 -9.21
C PRO A 43 -4.18 7.32 -7.89
N PRO A 44 -4.98 6.77 -6.95
CA PRO A 44 -4.45 6.32 -5.67
C PRO A 44 -3.48 5.15 -5.83
N VAL A 45 -2.52 5.07 -4.91
CA VAL A 45 -1.77 3.82 -4.67
C VAL A 45 -2.58 2.97 -3.71
N GLU A 46 -2.78 1.69 -4.06
CA GLU A 46 -3.50 0.74 -3.21
C GLU A 46 -2.59 -0.45 -2.86
N ILE A 47 -2.58 -0.84 -1.59
CA ILE A 47 -1.81 -1.99 -1.10
C ILE A 47 -2.74 -2.85 -0.24
N ALA A 48 -3.04 -4.07 -0.70
CA ALA A 48 -3.83 -5.03 0.09
C ALA A 48 -2.91 -5.94 0.89
N ILE A 49 -3.24 -6.12 2.16
CA ILE A 49 -2.46 -6.85 3.15
C ILE A 49 -3.39 -7.85 3.83
N ASP A 50 -3.03 -9.12 3.80
CA ASP A 50 -3.80 -10.19 4.43
C ASP A 50 -3.56 -10.24 5.95
N VAL A 51 -4.37 -11.01 6.67
CA VAL A 51 -4.39 -11.12 8.15
C VAL A 51 -3.02 -11.50 8.73
N ASP A 52 -2.23 -12.27 7.98
CA ASP A 52 -0.88 -12.69 8.37
C ASP A 52 0.20 -11.61 8.13
N GLY A 53 -0.20 -10.45 7.58
CA GLY A 53 0.68 -9.34 7.24
C GLY A 53 1.34 -9.45 5.86
N SER A 54 0.97 -10.42 5.04
CA SER A 54 1.50 -10.59 3.68
C SER A 54 0.88 -9.57 2.71
N VAL A 55 1.71 -8.97 1.85
CA VAL A 55 1.21 -8.09 0.78
C VAL A 55 0.70 -8.95 -0.37
N VAL A 56 -0.60 -8.90 -0.64
CA VAL A 56 -1.27 -9.73 -1.65
C VAL A 56 -1.66 -8.94 -2.90
N HIS A 57 -1.68 -7.60 -2.82
CA HIS A 57 -1.99 -6.75 -3.96
C HIS A 57 -1.27 -5.40 -3.89
N LEU A 58 -0.97 -4.84 -5.08
CA LEU A 58 -0.45 -3.49 -5.27
C LEU A 58 -1.04 -2.93 -6.56
N ILE A 59 -1.55 -1.70 -6.50
CA ILE A 59 -1.87 -0.86 -7.65
C ILE A 59 -1.12 0.46 -7.49
N THR A 60 -0.37 0.88 -8.51
CA THR A 60 0.27 2.20 -8.56
C THR A 60 -0.49 3.15 -9.52
N PRO A 61 -0.21 4.47 -9.50
CA PRO A 61 -0.91 5.44 -10.33
C PRO A 61 -0.79 5.17 -11.84
N GLU A 62 0.31 4.52 -12.24
CA GLU A 62 0.60 4.15 -13.63
C GLU A 62 0.05 2.77 -14.01
N GLY A 63 -0.76 2.16 -13.14
CA GLY A 63 -1.30 0.81 -13.32
C GLY A 63 -0.27 -0.29 -13.11
N ARG A 64 0.88 0.00 -12.47
CA ARG A 64 1.83 -1.06 -12.11
C ARG A 64 1.25 -1.90 -10.98
N SER A 65 1.61 -3.16 -10.98
CA SER A 65 1.13 -4.19 -10.08
C SER A 65 2.26 -5.16 -9.74
N LEU A 66 1.96 -6.12 -8.85
CA LEU A 66 2.91 -7.15 -8.45
C LEU A 66 3.43 -8.01 -9.61
N VAL A 67 2.74 -8.01 -10.76
CA VAL A 67 3.14 -8.80 -11.95
C VAL A 67 4.02 -8.04 -12.94
N ASP A 68 4.23 -6.73 -12.78
CA ASP A 68 4.95 -5.87 -13.74
C ASP A 68 6.48 -5.96 -13.68
N GLY A 69 7.01 -6.88 -12.85
CA GLY A 69 8.44 -7.16 -12.71
C GLY A 69 9.13 -6.34 -11.60
N GLN A 70 10.09 -6.97 -10.93
CA GLN A 70 10.70 -6.43 -9.70
C GLN A 70 11.46 -5.11 -9.91
N GLU A 71 12.16 -4.91 -11.04
CA GLU A 71 12.99 -3.72 -11.29
C GLU A 71 12.15 -2.43 -11.31
N ARG A 72 10.99 -2.45 -12.00
CA ARG A 72 10.07 -1.31 -12.07
C ARG A 72 9.48 -0.94 -10.71
N LEU A 73 9.31 -1.93 -9.83
CA LEU A 73 8.81 -1.68 -8.47
C LEU A 73 9.90 -1.12 -7.55
N VAL A 74 11.18 -1.43 -7.80
CA VAL A 74 12.30 -0.86 -7.03
C VAL A 74 12.46 0.64 -7.27
N GLU A 75 12.40 1.08 -8.52
CA GLU A 75 12.47 2.52 -8.85
C GLU A 75 11.28 3.28 -8.25
N TRP A 76 10.07 2.72 -8.41
CA TRP A 76 8.86 3.29 -7.84
C TRP A 76 8.90 3.38 -6.30
N ASN A 77 9.47 2.39 -5.61
CA ASN A 77 9.59 2.42 -4.14
C ASN A 77 10.29 3.69 -3.65
N ALA A 78 11.39 4.09 -4.29
CA ALA A 78 12.19 5.24 -3.86
C ALA A 78 11.42 6.55 -4.07
N GLU A 79 10.79 6.71 -5.23
CA GLU A 79 9.97 7.87 -5.56
C GLU A 79 8.75 7.99 -4.63
N PHE A 80 8.02 6.88 -4.44
CA PHE A 80 6.85 6.85 -3.57
C PHE A 80 7.20 7.25 -2.13
N VAL A 81 8.28 6.70 -1.57
CA VAL A 81 8.75 7.06 -0.22
C VAL A 81 9.06 8.55 -0.12
N SER A 82 9.76 9.10 -1.12
CA SER A 82 10.10 10.53 -1.14
C SER A 82 8.84 11.40 -1.16
N ASN A 83 7.87 11.09 -2.04
CA ASN A 83 6.59 11.80 -2.14
C ASN A 83 5.74 11.67 -0.85
N TYR A 84 5.73 10.49 -0.23
CA TYR A 84 5.05 10.25 1.03
C TYR A 84 5.63 11.10 2.16
N GLN A 85 6.96 11.13 2.29
CA GLN A 85 7.66 11.92 3.30
C GLN A 85 7.51 13.43 3.07
N ALA A 86 7.39 13.88 1.82
CA ALA A 86 7.04 15.25 1.48
C ALA A 86 5.56 15.61 1.79
N GLY A 87 4.76 14.64 2.24
CA GLY A 87 3.37 14.84 2.62
C GLY A 87 2.42 14.93 1.43
N ARG A 88 2.79 14.39 0.27
CA ARG A 88 1.96 14.40 -0.95
C ARG A 88 0.66 13.60 -0.80
N TYR A 89 0.69 12.51 -0.04
CA TYR A 89 -0.44 11.59 0.09
C TYR A 89 -1.29 11.82 1.34
N LYS A 90 -2.60 11.63 1.21
CA LYS A 90 -3.53 11.36 2.31
C LYS A 90 -3.77 9.86 2.37
N THR A 91 -3.44 9.23 3.49
CA THR A 91 -3.64 7.79 3.68
C THR A 91 -5.02 7.51 4.28
N ALA A 92 -5.64 6.45 3.80
CA ALA A 92 -6.77 5.78 4.44
C ALA A 92 -6.48 4.27 4.50
N ALA A 93 -7.06 3.59 5.48
CA ALA A 93 -7.01 2.14 5.61
C ALA A 93 -8.45 1.64 5.72
N PHE A 94 -8.75 0.54 5.04
CA PHE A 94 -10.07 -0.08 5.04
C PHE A 94 -9.94 -1.57 5.29
N THR A 95 -10.72 -2.11 6.22
CA THR A 95 -10.94 -3.53 6.37
C THR A 95 -11.86 -4.05 5.27
N LEU A 96 -11.85 -5.37 5.04
CA LEU A 96 -12.78 -5.98 4.05
C LEU A 96 -14.25 -5.67 4.36
N LEU A 97 -14.63 -5.66 5.64
CA LEU A 97 -15.99 -5.34 6.06
C LEU A 97 -16.39 -3.91 5.66
N GLU A 98 -15.52 -2.92 5.91
CA GLU A 98 -15.76 -1.53 5.52
C GLU A 98 -15.81 -1.33 4.00
N LEU A 99 -15.12 -2.17 3.23
CA LEU A 99 -15.20 -2.15 1.77
C LEU A 99 -16.51 -2.75 1.27
N GLU A 100 -16.97 -3.86 1.86
CA GLU A 100 -18.26 -4.48 1.51
C GLU A 100 -19.43 -3.52 1.75
N GLU A 101 -19.42 -2.80 2.89
CA GLU A 101 -20.43 -1.79 3.20
C GLU A 101 -20.49 -0.67 2.15
N ARG A 102 -19.34 -0.24 1.62
CA ARG A 102 -19.25 0.84 0.62
C ARG A 102 -19.67 0.45 -0.79
N VAL A 103 -19.69 -0.84 -1.12
CA VAL A 103 -20.11 -1.34 -2.43
C VAL A 103 -21.63 -1.53 -2.49
N LEU A 104 -22.29 -1.60 -1.33
CA LEU A 104 -23.73 -1.81 -1.21
C LEU A 104 -24.55 -0.51 -1.17
N ASP A 105 -23.89 0.65 -1.13
CA ASP A 105 -24.46 2.01 -1.20
C ASP A 105 -24.30 2.62 -2.61
#